data_AF-A0A939U6Y0-F1
#
_entry.id   AF-A0A939U6Y0-F1
#
_cell.length_a   1.000
_cell.length_b   1.000
_cell.length_c   1.000
_cell.angle_alpha   90.00
_cell.angle_beta   90.00
_cell.angle_gamma   90.00
#
_symmetry.space_group_name_H-M   'P 1'
#
loop_
_entity.id
_entity.type
_entity.pdbx_description
1 polymer ?
#
loop_
_entity_poly.entity_id
_entity_poly.type
_entity_poly.pdbx_seq_one_letter_code
_entity_poly.pdbx_strand_id
1 'polypeptide(L)'
;MATNIPPHNLREVVDAVIYRITHQNATIEDLMRFVPAPDFPTGGIIYRSNGIEEMYKTGRGRFEVAAKTEIVDDGKNGKSIIITEIPYDVIKIALVFSLDKLRHDKILPGIQEVRDESDISGIRIVIDLKKDANVDAIYNYLMSKTQLVTGFSANMVAIVNGQPKTM
;
A
#
# COMPACT_ATOMS: atom_id res chain seq x y z
N MET A 1 -1.55 20.09 -16.27
CA MET A 1 -1.33 18.65 -16.51
C MET A 1 -0.55 18.13 -15.32
N ALA A 2 -0.99 17.04 -14.68
CA ALA A 2 -0.30 16.46 -13.51
C ALA A 2 0.35 15.14 -13.93
N THR A 3 1.47 14.78 -13.32
CA THR A 3 2.11 13.47 -13.49
C THR A 3 2.19 12.81 -12.12
N ASN A 4 1.93 11.51 -12.06
CA ASN A 4 2.09 10.70 -10.87
C ASN A 4 2.56 9.31 -11.28
N ILE A 5 3.85 9.04 -11.09
CA ILE A 5 4.52 7.81 -11.50
C ILE A 5 4.95 7.11 -10.22
N PRO A 6 4.48 5.88 -9.94
CA PRO A 6 4.90 5.17 -8.74
C PRO A 6 6.37 4.74 -8.85
N PRO A 7 7.08 4.56 -7.73
CA PRO A 7 8.43 4.04 -7.72
C PRO A 7 8.48 2.56 -8.15
N HIS A 8 9.64 2.13 -8.66
CA HIS A 8 9.91 0.76 -9.09
C HIS A 8 11.26 0.29 -8.59
N ASN A 9 11.42 -1.03 -8.48
CA ASN A 9 12.68 -1.61 -8.07
C ASN A 9 13.76 -1.42 -9.14
N LEU A 10 14.93 -0.92 -8.74
CA LEU A 10 16.02 -0.63 -9.68
C LEU A 10 16.47 -1.89 -10.45
N ARG A 11 16.56 -3.05 -9.78
CA ARG A 11 17.05 -4.27 -10.42
C ARG A 11 16.06 -4.77 -11.47
N GLU A 12 14.77 -4.79 -11.12
CA GLU A 12 13.69 -5.17 -12.03
C GLU A 12 13.66 -4.29 -13.29
N VAL A 13 13.80 -2.97 -13.11
CA VAL A 13 13.83 -2.02 -14.24
C VAL A 13 15.06 -2.25 -15.11
N VAL A 14 16.24 -2.46 -14.52
CA VAL A 14 17.47 -2.76 -15.26
C VAL A 14 17.33 -4.06 -16.06
N ASP A 15 16.77 -5.10 -15.45
CA ASP A 15 16.56 -6.40 -16.10
C ASP A 15 15.59 -6.28 -17.30
N ALA A 16 14.51 -5.52 -17.14
CA ALA A 16 13.57 -5.23 -18.23
C ALA A 16 14.24 -4.45 -19.38
N VAL A 17 15.11 -3.49 -19.07
CA VAL A 17 15.87 -2.73 -20.06
C VAL A 17 16.83 -3.65 -20.83
N ILE A 18 17.60 -4.49 -20.13
CA ILE A 18 18.52 -5.47 -20.75
C ILE A 18 17.75 -6.42 -21.67
N TYR A 19 16.59 -6.90 -21.22
CA TYR A 19 15.72 -7.75 -22.04
C TYR A 19 15.24 -7.02 -23.30
N ARG A 20 14.78 -5.77 -23.17
CA ARG A 20 14.28 -4.97 -24.30
C ARG A 20 15.35 -4.66 -25.35
N ILE A 21 16.61 -4.49 -24.93
CA ILE A 21 17.76 -4.25 -25.83
C ILE A 21 17.98 -5.47 -26.74
N THR A 22 17.87 -6.68 -26.20
CA THR A 22 18.09 -7.92 -26.95
C THR A 22 16.85 -8.40 -27.70
N HIS A 23 15.65 -7.98 -27.28
CA HIS A 23 14.36 -8.36 -27.87
C HIS A 23 13.61 -7.11 -28.35
N GLN A 24 13.92 -6.68 -29.58
CA GLN A 24 13.40 -5.42 -30.14
C GLN A 24 11.87 -5.39 -30.31
N ASN A 25 11.21 -6.54 -30.28
CA ASN A 25 9.76 -6.68 -30.43
C ASN A 25 9.08 -7.17 -29.13
N ALA A 26 9.75 -7.09 -27.98
CA ALA A 26 9.18 -7.47 -26.69
C ALA A 26 7.85 -6.75 -26.45
N THR A 27 6.82 -7.49 -26.04
CA THR A 27 5.52 -6.91 -25.70
C THR A 27 5.52 -6.37 -24.27
N ILE A 28 4.45 -5.66 -23.90
CA ILE A 28 4.28 -5.17 -22.53
C ILE A 28 4.18 -6.37 -21.56
N GLU A 29 3.49 -7.43 -21.96
CA GLU A 29 3.35 -8.66 -21.18
C GLU A 29 4.71 -9.36 -20.96
N ASP A 30 5.63 -9.28 -21.92
CA ASP A 30 7.00 -9.78 -21.74
C ASP A 30 7.76 -8.97 -20.68
N LEU A 31 7.64 -7.63 -20.73
CA LEU A 31 8.33 -6.73 -19.80
C LEU A 31 7.74 -6.79 -18.38
N MET A 32 6.44 -7.01 -18.25
CA MET A 32 5.76 -7.18 -16.96
C MET A 32 6.24 -8.41 -16.18
N ARG A 33 6.88 -9.39 -16.84
CA ARG A 33 7.52 -10.51 -16.12
C ARG A 33 8.74 -10.08 -15.31
N PHE A 34 9.39 -8.99 -15.72
CA PHE A 34 10.53 -8.41 -15.04
C PHE A 34 10.11 -7.33 -14.06
N VAL A 35 9.11 -6.51 -14.42
CA VAL A 35 8.56 -5.44 -13.57
C VAL A 35 7.07 -5.71 -13.30
N PRO A 36 6.74 -6.64 -12.38
CA PRO A 36 5.37 -7.08 -12.17
C PRO A 36 4.47 -6.00 -11.57
N ALA A 37 5.03 -5.16 -10.69
CA ALA A 37 4.31 -4.11 -9.99
C ALA A 37 5.26 -3.00 -9.53
N PRO A 38 4.74 -1.85 -9.09
CA PRO A 38 5.53 -0.83 -8.42
C PRO A 38 6.10 -1.30 -7.06
N ASP A 39 7.19 -0.67 -6.64
CA ASP A 39 7.92 -0.97 -5.39
C ASP A 39 8.02 0.30 -4.53
N PHE A 40 7.21 0.38 -3.48
CA PHE A 40 7.12 1.55 -2.63
C PHE A 40 8.17 1.53 -1.51
N PRO A 41 8.83 2.66 -1.22
CA PRO A 41 9.86 2.71 -0.18
C PRO A 41 9.31 2.49 1.24
N THR A 42 8.00 2.67 1.43
CA THR A 42 7.29 2.41 2.70
C THR A 42 6.89 0.94 2.86
N GLY A 43 7.16 0.10 1.85
CA GLY A 43 6.64 -1.25 1.75
C GLY A 43 5.13 -1.27 1.51
N GLY A 44 4.45 -2.19 2.18
CA GLY A 44 3.02 -2.45 2.03
C GLY A 44 2.74 -3.59 1.06
N ILE A 45 1.46 -3.79 0.78
CA ILE A 45 0.96 -4.90 -0.04
C ILE A 45 0.15 -4.31 -1.18
N ILE A 46 0.47 -4.67 -2.42
CA ILE A 46 -0.44 -4.42 -3.55
C ILE A 46 -1.70 -5.25 -3.32
N TYR A 47 -2.80 -4.60 -2.95
CA TYR A 47 -4.02 -5.27 -2.48
C TYR A 47 -4.98 -5.58 -3.63
N ARG A 48 -5.24 -4.59 -4.49
CA ARG A 48 -6.02 -4.76 -5.72
C ARG A 48 -5.22 -4.26 -6.90
N SER A 49 -4.71 -5.19 -7.71
CA SER A 49 -3.75 -4.93 -8.79
C SER A 49 -4.37 -4.68 -10.17
N ASN A 50 -5.70 -4.72 -10.29
CA ASN A 50 -6.40 -4.66 -11.60
C ASN A 50 -5.98 -3.47 -12.49
N GLY A 51 -5.60 -2.33 -11.90
CA GLY A 51 -5.17 -1.16 -12.66
C GLY A 51 -3.67 -1.10 -12.99
N ILE A 52 -2.84 -2.05 -12.55
CA ILE A 52 -1.40 -2.06 -12.85
C ILE A 52 -1.15 -2.39 -14.33
N GLU A 53 -1.87 -3.38 -14.86
CA GLU A 53 -1.75 -3.74 -16.28
C GLU A 53 -2.22 -2.58 -17.18
N GLU A 54 -3.36 -1.97 -16.85
CA GLU A 54 -3.87 -0.79 -17.57
C GLU A 54 -2.88 0.38 -17.49
N MET A 55 -2.27 0.60 -16.31
CA MET A 55 -1.21 1.59 -16.12
C MET A 55 -0.07 1.34 -17.10
N TYR A 56 0.49 0.14 -17.17
CA TYR A 56 1.59 -0.14 -18.09
C TYR A 56 1.20 -0.07 -19.57
N LYS A 57 -0.05 -0.36 -19.91
CA LYS A 57 -0.54 -0.32 -21.31
C LYS A 57 -0.89 1.07 -21.81
N THR A 58 -1.38 1.94 -20.93
CA THR A 58 -2.03 3.19 -21.33
C THR A 58 -1.43 4.44 -20.70
N GLY A 59 -0.52 4.28 -19.73
CA GLY A 59 -0.01 5.35 -18.90
C GLY A 59 -0.94 5.74 -17.75
N ARG A 60 -2.12 5.13 -17.63
CA ARG A 60 -3.12 5.45 -16.59
C ARG A 60 -3.66 4.19 -15.94
N GLY A 61 -3.81 4.24 -14.63
CA GLY A 61 -4.40 3.12 -13.91
C GLY A 61 -4.60 3.46 -12.44
N ARG A 62 -5.48 2.69 -11.79
CA ARG A 62 -5.73 2.81 -10.36
C ARG A 62 -5.65 1.46 -9.69
N PHE A 63 -4.83 1.38 -8.65
CA PHE A 63 -4.68 0.19 -7.84
C PHE A 63 -4.69 0.57 -6.35
N GLU A 64 -4.77 -0.41 -5.47
CA GLU A 64 -4.80 -0.19 -4.02
C GLU A 64 -3.54 -0.75 -3.35
N VAL A 65 -3.00 0.03 -2.42
CA VAL A 65 -1.88 -0.34 -1.54
C VAL A 65 -2.41 -0.46 -0.13
N ALA A 66 -2.15 -1.60 0.50
CA ALA A 66 -2.55 -1.91 1.86
C ALA A 66 -1.35 -1.92 2.82
N ALA A 67 -1.62 -1.62 4.08
CA ALA A 67 -0.71 -1.82 5.19
C ALA A 67 -0.41 -3.31 5.37
N LYS A 68 0.82 -3.63 5.76
CA LYS A 68 1.18 -4.99 6.16
C LYS A 68 0.77 -5.19 7.61
N THR A 69 -0.05 -6.22 7.83
CA THR A 69 -0.71 -6.46 9.11
C THR A 69 -0.59 -7.91 9.54
N GLU A 70 -0.55 -8.12 10.84
CA GLU A 70 -0.55 -9.43 11.48
C GLU A 70 -1.53 -9.42 12.66
N ILE A 71 -2.26 -10.52 12.86
CA ILE A 71 -3.14 -10.70 14.01
C ILE A 71 -2.47 -11.66 14.98
N VAL A 72 -2.20 -11.19 16.20
CA VAL A 72 -1.51 -11.96 17.24
C VAL A 72 -2.43 -12.14 18.44
N ASP A 73 -2.32 -13.28 19.11
CA ASP A 73 -3.00 -13.54 20.38
C ASP A 73 -1.97 -13.49 21.52
N ASP A 74 -2.14 -12.57 22.45
CA ASP A 74 -1.20 -12.37 23.57
C ASP A 74 -1.55 -13.25 24.80
N GLY A 75 -2.64 -14.02 24.73
CA GLY A 75 -3.14 -14.91 25.77
C GLY A 75 -3.62 -14.23 27.05
N LYS A 76 -3.40 -12.92 27.24
CA LYS A 76 -3.71 -12.17 28.48
C LYS A 76 -4.72 -11.06 28.27
N ASN A 77 -4.60 -10.27 27.21
CA ASN A 77 -5.48 -9.15 26.87
C ASN A 77 -6.39 -9.43 25.68
N GLY A 78 -6.13 -10.49 24.91
CA GLY A 78 -6.94 -10.91 23.78
C GLY A 78 -6.13 -10.91 22.49
N LYS A 79 -6.76 -10.57 21.38
CA LYS A 79 -6.09 -10.46 20.08
C LYS A 79 -5.70 -9.02 19.80
N SER A 80 -4.57 -8.83 19.13
CA SER A 80 -4.07 -7.54 18.68
C SER A 80 -3.84 -7.55 17.18
N ILE A 81 -4.14 -6.44 16.52
CA ILE A 81 -3.77 -6.21 15.12
C ILE A 81 -2.49 -5.38 15.13
N ILE A 82 -1.42 -5.95 14.60
CA ILE A 82 -0.11 -5.33 14.49
C ILE A 82 0.07 -4.85 13.05
N ILE A 83 0.44 -3.58 12.88
CA ILE A 83 0.77 -2.99 11.58
C ILE A 83 2.28 -2.72 11.55
N THR A 84 2.98 -3.27 10.56
CA THR A 84 4.44 -3.15 10.41
C THR A 84 4.88 -2.28 9.25
N GLU A 85 4.01 -2.09 8.25
CA GLU A 85 4.26 -1.25 7.07
C GLU A 85 2.96 -0.52 6.72
N ILE A 86 3.05 0.73 6.24
CA ILE A 86 1.89 1.55 5.90
C ILE A 86 1.92 1.94 4.41
N PRO A 87 0.76 2.24 3.80
CA PRO A 87 0.73 2.66 2.41
C PRO A 87 1.54 3.94 2.17
N TYR A 88 2.02 4.08 0.93
CA TYR A 88 2.76 5.26 0.49
C TYR A 88 1.90 6.53 0.62
N ASP A 89 2.54 7.68 0.91
CA ASP A 89 1.93 8.98 1.21
C ASP A 89 1.02 9.04 2.46
N VAL A 90 0.94 7.98 3.28
CA VAL A 90 0.21 8.01 4.54
C VAL A 90 1.10 8.54 5.67
N ILE A 91 0.64 9.59 6.34
CA ILE A 91 1.32 10.12 7.53
C ILE A 91 0.98 9.25 8.75
N LYS A 92 1.98 8.55 9.30
CA LYS A 92 1.84 7.63 10.46
C LYS A 92 1.03 8.24 11.62
N ILE A 93 1.39 9.44 12.05
CA ILE A 93 0.75 10.12 13.18
C ILE A 93 -0.73 10.37 12.91
N ALA A 94 -1.07 10.76 11.68
CA ALA A 94 -2.46 10.99 11.27
C ALA A 94 -3.25 9.67 11.22
N LEU A 95 -2.64 8.59 10.75
CA LEU A 95 -3.23 7.25 10.77
C LEU A 95 -3.52 6.80 12.20
N VAL A 96 -2.54 6.84 13.10
CA VAL A 96 -2.71 6.45 14.52
C VAL A 96 -3.80 7.27 15.18
N PHE A 97 -3.80 8.60 14.99
CA PHE A 97 -4.85 9.48 15.51
C PHE A 97 -6.24 9.10 14.97
N SER A 98 -6.35 8.80 13.67
CA SER A 98 -7.63 8.42 13.07
C SER A 98 -8.17 7.10 13.63
N LEU A 99 -7.28 6.14 13.91
CA LEU A 99 -7.62 4.85 14.50
C LEU A 99 -8.06 5.01 15.96
N ASP A 100 -7.35 5.79 16.77
CA ASP A 100 -7.75 6.06 18.15
C ASP A 100 -9.06 6.86 18.21
N LYS A 101 -9.30 7.74 17.24
CA LYS A 101 -10.58 8.45 17.13
C LYS A 101 -11.76 7.51 16.88
N LEU A 102 -11.61 6.47 16.05
CA LEU A 102 -12.67 5.45 15.85
C LEU A 102 -13.06 4.76 17.16
N ARG A 103 -12.08 4.55 18.04
CA ARG A 103 -12.29 4.00 19.40
C ARG A 103 -12.96 5.03 20.31
N HIS A 104 -12.45 6.27 20.36
CA HIS A 104 -12.95 7.34 21.24
C HIS A 104 -14.41 7.70 20.92
N ASP A 105 -14.73 7.84 19.64
CA ASP A 105 -16.07 8.18 19.14
C ASP A 105 -17.03 6.97 19.17
N LYS A 106 -16.55 5.79 19.60
CA LYS A 106 -17.29 4.52 19.65
C LYS A 106 -17.90 4.10 18.31
N ILE A 107 -17.30 4.54 17.20
CA ILE A 107 -17.72 4.16 15.84
C ILE A 107 -17.45 2.68 15.59
N LEU A 108 -16.31 2.19 16.09
CA LEU A 108 -15.92 0.78 15.99
C LEU A 108 -15.72 0.19 17.40
N PRO A 109 -16.79 -0.37 18.02
CA PRO A 109 -16.67 -0.99 19.33
C PRO A 109 -15.78 -2.25 19.26
N GLY A 110 -15.06 -2.55 20.35
CA GLY A 110 -14.19 -3.72 20.44
C GLY A 110 -12.70 -3.40 20.36
N ILE A 111 -12.32 -2.19 19.95
CA ILE A 111 -10.96 -1.68 20.16
C ILE A 111 -10.81 -1.29 21.64
N GLN A 112 -9.78 -1.82 22.30
CA GLN A 112 -9.40 -1.49 23.66
C GLN A 112 -8.45 -0.29 23.69
N GLU A 113 -7.40 -0.32 22.89
CA GLU A 113 -6.37 0.71 22.83
C GLU A 113 -5.66 0.70 21.47
N VAL A 114 -5.12 1.86 21.07
CA VAL A 114 -4.22 2.00 19.92
C VAL A 114 -2.89 2.56 20.43
N ARG A 115 -1.78 1.87 20.18
CA ARG A 115 -0.43 2.29 20.58
C ARG A 115 0.50 2.38 19.37
N ASP A 116 1.35 3.40 19.37
CA ASP A 116 2.48 3.50 18.45
C ASP A 116 3.74 3.03 19.20
N GLU A 117 4.18 1.81 18.90
CA GLU A 117 5.39 1.18 19.44
C GLU A 117 6.56 1.27 18.43
N SER A 118 6.46 2.17 17.44
CA SER A 118 7.52 2.34 16.44
C SER A 118 8.79 2.90 17.07
N ASP A 119 9.93 2.41 16.59
CA ASP A 119 11.26 2.85 17.02
C ASP A 119 12.17 3.10 15.81
N ILE A 120 13.49 3.13 16.03
CA ILE A 120 14.48 3.26 14.96
C ILE A 120 14.50 2.04 14.01
N SER A 121 14.09 0.87 14.49
CA SER A 121 14.10 -0.38 13.72
C SER A 121 12.93 -0.49 12.75
N GLY A 122 11.83 0.24 12.97
CA GLY A 122 10.73 0.30 12.03
C GLY A 122 9.41 0.77 12.60
N ILE A 123 8.37 0.68 11.77
CA ILE A 123 7.00 1.00 12.14
C ILE A 123 6.39 -0.18 12.90
N ARG A 124 5.75 0.11 14.02
CA ARG A 124 4.95 -0.86 14.77
C ARG A 124 3.77 -0.17 15.43
N ILE A 125 2.59 -0.31 14.84
CA ILE A 125 1.33 0.19 15.43
C ILE A 125 0.56 -1.02 15.94
N VAL A 126 0.14 -0.98 17.20
CA VAL A 126 -0.59 -2.06 17.86
C VAL A 126 -2.01 -1.61 18.18
N ILE A 127 -2.99 -2.36 17.70
CA ILE A 127 -4.40 -2.14 18.01
C ILE A 127 -4.85 -3.32 18.86
N ASP A 128 -4.98 -3.10 20.17
CA ASP A 128 -5.47 -4.12 21.09
C ASP A 128 -6.99 -4.19 21.03
N LEU A 129 -7.51 -5.41 20.97
CA LEU A 129 -8.93 -5.68 20.94
C LEU A 129 -9.39 -6.27 22.27
N LYS A 130 -10.66 -6.00 22.62
CA LYS A 130 -11.30 -6.65 23.76
C LYS A 130 -11.40 -8.16 23.53
N LYS A 131 -11.38 -8.95 24.61
CA LYS A 131 -11.46 -10.42 24.56
C LYS A 131 -12.68 -10.96 23.83
N ASP A 132 -13.80 -10.25 23.88
CA ASP A 132 -15.08 -10.61 23.28
C ASP A 132 -15.30 -9.98 21.89
N ALA A 133 -14.30 -9.26 21.36
CA ALA A 133 -14.42 -8.55 20.10
C ALA A 133 -14.39 -9.51 18.90
N ASN A 134 -15.22 -9.22 17.89
CA ASN A 134 -15.14 -9.88 16.60
C ASN A 134 -13.99 -9.29 15.77
N VAL A 135 -12.85 -9.97 15.83
CA VAL A 135 -11.59 -9.53 15.22
C VAL A 135 -11.70 -9.39 13.71
N ASP A 136 -12.33 -10.34 13.02
CA ASP A 136 -12.47 -10.30 11.56
C ASP A 136 -13.34 -9.13 11.12
N ALA A 137 -14.44 -8.85 11.84
CA ALA A 137 -15.31 -7.72 11.54
C ALA A 137 -14.57 -6.38 11.74
N ILE A 138 -13.81 -6.25 12.83
CA ILE A 138 -13.00 -5.06 13.10
C ILE A 138 -11.92 -4.90 12.04
N TYR A 139 -11.15 -5.95 11.75
CA TYR A 139 -10.11 -5.94 10.73
C TYR A 139 -10.65 -5.52 9.37
N ASN A 140 -11.75 -6.13 8.92
CA ASN A 140 -12.38 -5.79 7.64
C ASN A 140 -12.91 -4.34 7.61
N TYR A 141 -13.44 -3.84 8.73
CA TYR A 141 -13.82 -2.44 8.84
C TYR A 141 -12.59 -1.52 8.71
N LEU A 142 -11.53 -1.81 9.43
CA LEU A 142 -10.30 -1.02 9.41
C LEU A 142 -9.69 -0.99 8.00
N MET A 143 -9.59 -2.13 7.33
CA MET A 143 -9.08 -2.23 5.96
C MET A 143 -9.97 -1.52 4.93
N SER A 144 -11.27 -1.34 5.19
CA SER A 144 -12.20 -0.72 4.23
C SER A 144 -12.52 0.75 4.50
N LYS A 145 -12.33 1.24 5.73
CA LYS A 145 -12.77 2.58 6.17
C LYS A 145 -11.63 3.47 6.68
N THR A 146 -10.38 3.01 6.64
CA THR A 146 -9.22 3.78 7.12
C THR A 146 -8.14 3.88 6.05
N GLN A 147 -7.11 4.67 6.33
CA GLN A 147 -5.93 4.79 5.48
C GLN A 147 -4.98 3.58 5.57
N LEU A 148 -5.38 2.48 6.22
CA LEU A 148 -4.68 1.21 6.09
C LEU A 148 -4.75 0.66 4.66
N VAL A 149 -5.73 1.09 3.86
CA VAL A 149 -5.75 0.83 2.42
C VAL A 149 -5.97 2.16 1.71
N THR A 150 -5.07 2.49 0.78
CA THR A 150 -5.18 3.69 -0.03
C THR A 150 -5.14 3.35 -1.52
N GLY A 151 -5.88 4.11 -2.31
CA GLY A 151 -5.81 4.01 -3.77
C GLY A 151 -4.65 4.85 -4.29
N PHE A 152 -3.82 4.25 -5.14
CA PHE A 152 -2.83 4.97 -5.93
C PHE A 152 -3.37 5.17 -7.36
N SER A 153 -3.44 6.42 -7.79
CA SER A 153 -3.87 6.79 -9.14
C SER A 153 -2.65 7.19 -9.95
N ALA A 154 -2.20 6.29 -10.83
CA ALA A 154 -1.07 6.50 -11.71
C ALA A 154 -1.49 7.31 -12.95
N ASN A 155 -0.67 8.29 -13.31
CA ASN A 155 -0.79 9.07 -14.54
C ASN A 155 0.61 9.41 -15.07
N MET A 156 1.11 8.58 -15.98
CA MET A 156 2.47 8.62 -16.51
C MET A 156 2.56 9.61 -17.66
N VAL A 157 2.91 10.85 -17.32
CA VAL A 157 3.13 11.93 -18.28
C VAL A 157 4.59 12.37 -18.20
N ALA A 158 5.27 12.40 -19.34
CA ALA A 158 6.65 12.85 -19.49
C ALA A 158 6.76 13.90 -20.61
N ILE A 159 7.88 14.61 -20.67
CA ILE A 159 8.18 15.56 -21.75
C ILE A 159 8.93 14.82 -22.87
N VAL A 160 8.36 14.83 -24.07
CA VAL A 160 8.96 14.28 -25.29
C VAL A 160 9.04 15.40 -26.32
N ASN A 161 10.25 15.73 -26.79
CA ASN A 161 10.49 16.82 -27.75
C ASN A 161 9.86 18.17 -27.33
N GLY A 162 9.95 18.51 -26.04
CA GLY A 162 9.43 19.77 -25.49
C GLY A 162 7.91 19.79 -25.27
N GLN A 163 7.19 18.68 -25.49
CA GLN A 163 5.75 18.60 -25.31
C GLN A 163 5.37 17.48 -24.33
N PRO A 164 4.35 17.68 -23.48
CA PRO A 164 3.88 16.64 -22.57
C PRO A 164 3.17 15.52 -23.35
N LYS A 165 3.55 14.27 -23.08
CA LYS A 165 3.00 13.08 -23.69
C LYS A 165 2.69 12.03 -22.62
N THR A 166 1.54 11.37 -22.74
CA THR A 166 1.25 10.16 -21.96
C THR A 166 2.13 9.03 -22.50
N MET A 167 2.83 8.36 -21.60
CA MET A 167 3.74 7.25 -21.90
C MET A 167 3.04 5.91 -21.78
#